data_AF-A0A1H8YGC3-F1
#
_entry.id   AF-A0A1H8YGC3-F1
#
_cell.length_a   1.000
_cell.length_b   1.000
_cell.length_c   1.000
_cell.angle_alpha   90.00
_cell.angle_beta   90.00
_cell.angle_gamma   90.00
#
_symmetry.space_group_name_H-M   'P 1'
#
loop_
_entity.id
_entity.type
_entity.pdbx_description
1 polymer ?
#
loop_
_entity_poly.entity_id
_entity_poly.type
_entity_poly.pdbx_seq_one_letter_code
_entity_poly.pdbx_strand_id
1 'polypeptide(L)'
;MRRVLMLVCALALAATIPATAQARPTALADPPATWQEHWFEHNQLLQRVAFNDTVALYFDNDVDKSAQDWLMPYLTGLWQYAQRTYGNSGNKMTADRLYSIHHEGKYSGGHPSTVYDASHDFRNVSDVGGSNWTTPQYEVATHETGHIVESIAAGKHGSPAFGLWGDSKWMEFYIYDAYTALGMTAQAQDFYDRMMADSHTDDFPRAGTHWFRDWFYPLWRDHGHAQVMVRFFGLLGQYFPSNGTDFTRDLNWGEFVHFMSGAAGVNLKPMATAAFGWPADRDAQFTQARADFPGITYS
;
A
#
# COMPACT_ATOMS: atom_id res chain seq x y z
N MET A 1 -7.29 -75.72 16.89
CA MET A 1 -8.32 -75.04 16.06
C MET A 1 -7.72 -73.74 15.52
N ARG A 2 -7.22 -73.74 14.28
CA ARG A 2 -6.65 -72.56 13.61
C ARG A 2 -7.78 -71.79 12.93
N ARG A 3 -7.99 -70.52 13.31
CA ARG A 3 -8.91 -69.60 12.64
C ARG A 3 -8.16 -68.92 11.48
N VAL A 4 -8.71 -69.05 10.27
CA VAL A 4 -8.28 -68.34 9.07
C VAL A 4 -8.94 -66.97 9.09
N LEU A 5 -8.15 -65.90 9.06
CA LEU A 5 -8.63 -64.52 8.93
C LEU A 5 -8.65 -64.18 7.43
N MET A 6 -9.83 -63.95 6.85
CA MET A 6 -9.97 -63.43 5.49
C MET A 6 -9.56 -61.95 5.47
N LEU A 7 -8.61 -61.61 4.62
CA LEU A 7 -8.23 -60.24 4.29
C LEU A 7 -9.19 -59.75 3.19
N VAL A 8 -10.00 -58.74 3.46
CA VAL A 8 -10.79 -58.02 2.45
C VAL A 8 -9.99 -56.78 2.05
N CYS A 9 -9.42 -56.79 0.85
CA CYS A 9 -8.85 -55.60 0.22
C CYS A 9 -9.98 -54.67 -0.24
N ALA A 10 -10.12 -53.51 0.40
CA ALA A 10 -10.92 -52.41 -0.13
C ALA A 10 -10.07 -51.59 -1.11
N LEU A 11 -10.36 -51.67 -2.40
CA LEU A 11 -9.86 -50.71 -3.39
C LEU A 11 -10.57 -49.37 -3.19
N ALA A 12 -9.83 -48.33 -2.79
CA ALA A 12 -10.30 -46.96 -2.86
C ALA A 12 -10.15 -46.43 -4.29
N LEU A 13 -11.27 -46.18 -4.97
CA LEU A 13 -11.29 -45.45 -6.24
C LEU A 13 -10.98 -43.98 -5.95
N ALA A 14 -9.80 -43.51 -6.35
CA ALA A 14 -9.48 -42.09 -6.33
C ALA A 14 -10.22 -41.39 -7.48
N ALA A 15 -11.25 -40.62 -7.15
CA ALA A 15 -11.90 -39.73 -8.10
C ALA A 15 -10.99 -38.53 -8.37
N THR A 16 -10.39 -38.49 -9.55
CA THR A 16 -9.63 -37.32 -10.03
C THR A 16 -10.62 -36.22 -10.42
N ILE A 17 -10.73 -35.18 -9.60
CA ILE A 17 -11.40 -33.94 -9.99
C ILE A 17 -10.48 -33.23 -11.00
N PRO A 18 -10.94 -32.93 -12.23
CA PRO A 18 -10.13 -32.16 -13.16
C PRO A 18 -9.93 -30.75 -12.60
N ALA A 19 -8.68 -30.38 -12.38
CA ALA A 19 -8.31 -29.00 -12.09
C ALA A 19 -8.68 -28.14 -13.32
N THR A 20 -9.72 -27.32 -13.17
CA THR A 20 -10.02 -26.27 -14.15
C THR A 20 -8.84 -25.31 -14.18
N ALA A 21 -8.09 -25.32 -15.28
CA ALA A 21 -7.06 -24.32 -15.56
C ALA A 21 -7.72 -22.94 -15.52
N GLN A 22 -7.36 -22.14 -14.54
CA GLN A 22 -7.80 -20.75 -14.44
C GLN A 22 -7.29 -20.02 -15.68
N ALA A 23 -8.21 -19.41 -16.44
CA ALA A 23 -7.87 -18.65 -17.63
C ALA A 23 -6.84 -17.57 -17.25
N ARG A 24 -5.72 -17.51 -18.00
CA ARG A 24 -4.78 -16.39 -17.90
C ARG A 24 -5.57 -15.10 -18.14
N PRO A 25 -5.39 -14.04 -17.33
CA PRO A 25 -5.93 -12.73 -17.65
C PRO A 25 -5.51 -12.37 -19.09
N THR A 26 -6.45 -11.85 -19.88
CA THR A 26 -6.16 -11.26 -21.18
C THR A 26 -5.04 -10.22 -21.00
N ALA A 27 -3.99 -10.30 -21.82
CA ALA A 27 -2.90 -9.32 -21.75
C ALA A 27 -3.48 -7.91 -21.88
N LEU A 28 -3.10 -7.02 -20.96
CA LEU A 28 -3.54 -5.63 -20.98
C LEU A 28 -3.03 -4.97 -22.28
N ALA A 29 -3.87 -4.15 -22.92
CA ALA A 29 -3.49 -3.45 -24.15
C ALA A 29 -2.22 -2.60 -23.93
N ASP A 30 -1.46 -2.40 -25.01
CA ASP A 30 -0.28 -1.54 -24.97
C ASP A 30 -0.67 -0.13 -24.48
N PRO A 31 0.04 0.43 -23.50
CA PRO A 31 -0.22 1.78 -23.01
C PRO A 31 0.11 2.81 -24.12
N PRO A 32 -0.60 3.94 -24.23
CA PRO A 32 -0.44 4.85 -25.37
C PRO A 32 1.00 5.38 -25.51
N ALA A 33 1.49 5.56 -26.74
CA ALA A 33 2.86 6.06 -26.96
C ALA A 33 3.08 7.48 -26.41
N THR A 34 2.01 8.28 -26.38
CA THR A 34 1.99 9.62 -25.79
C THR A 34 0.73 9.81 -24.96
N TRP A 35 0.81 10.61 -23.91
CA TRP A 35 -0.33 10.92 -23.04
C TRP A 35 -0.28 12.40 -22.67
N GLN A 36 -1.35 13.13 -22.98
CA GLN A 36 -1.47 14.53 -22.60
C GLN A 36 -2.01 14.62 -21.18
N GLU A 37 -1.26 15.26 -20.30
CA GLU A 37 -1.75 15.58 -18.95
C GLU A 37 -2.90 16.58 -19.03
N HIS A 38 -3.88 16.41 -18.15
CA HIS A 38 -5.07 17.25 -18.07
C HIS A 38 -5.58 17.43 -16.63
N TRP A 39 -4.72 17.14 -15.65
CA TRP A 39 -5.02 17.23 -14.21
C TRP A 39 -4.26 18.40 -13.55
N PHE A 40 -4.90 19.00 -12.55
CA PHE A 40 -4.30 20.06 -11.74
C PHE A 40 -3.69 21.20 -12.59
N GLU A 41 -2.43 21.57 -12.36
CA GLU A 41 -1.63 22.50 -13.18
C GLU A 41 -0.72 21.79 -14.19
N HIS A 42 -0.81 20.46 -14.28
CA HIS A 42 -0.02 19.63 -15.18
C HIS A 42 -0.62 19.68 -16.59
N ASN A 43 0.25 19.92 -17.58
CA ASN A 43 -0.14 20.07 -18.99
C ASN A 43 1.03 19.68 -19.92
N GLN A 44 1.78 18.64 -19.56
CA GLN A 44 2.86 18.13 -20.40
C GLN A 44 2.35 17.08 -21.36
N LEU A 45 2.98 17.01 -22.53
CA LEU A 45 2.85 15.85 -23.40
C LEU A 45 3.87 14.80 -22.96
N LEU A 46 3.38 13.76 -22.29
CA LEU A 46 4.19 12.65 -21.84
C LEU A 46 4.51 11.70 -22.99
N GLN A 47 5.72 11.16 -22.98
CA GLN A 47 6.20 10.13 -23.89
C GLN A 47 6.42 8.84 -23.12
N ARG A 48 5.83 7.74 -23.60
CA ARG A 48 6.12 6.41 -23.08
C ARG A 48 7.55 6.04 -23.43
N VAL A 49 8.41 5.87 -22.43
CA VAL A 49 9.82 5.49 -22.63
C VAL A 49 10.04 3.98 -22.58
N ALA A 50 9.34 3.29 -21.68
CA ALA A 50 9.38 1.85 -21.53
C ALA A 50 8.05 1.32 -20.98
N PHE A 51 7.74 0.04 -21.20
CA PHE A 51 6.63 -0.62 -20.53
C PHE A 51 6.82 -2.14 -20.52
N ASN A 52 6.12 -2.81 -19.61
CA ASN A 52 5.92 -4.27 -19.57
C ASN A 52 4.50 -4.56 -19.06
N ASP A 53 4.19 -5.80 -18.69
CA ASP A 53 2.86 -6.17 -18.17
C ASP A 53 2.52 -5.58 -16.79
N THR A 54 3.50 -5.03 -16.08
CA THR A 54 3.38 -4.49 -14.72
C THR A 54 3.40 -2.96 -14.70
N VAL A 55 4.28 -2.32 -15.48
CA VAL A 55 4.55 -0.88 -15.43
C VAL A 55 4.51 -0.29 -16.83
N ALA A 56 3.98 0.93 -16.95
CA ALA A 56 4.19 1.82 -18.07
C ALA A 56 4.91 3.08 -17.58
N LEU A 57 6.08 3.36 -18.13
CA LEU A 57 6.95 4.47 -17.73
C LEU A 57 6.84 5.62 -18.72
N TYR A 58 6.53 6.81 -18.22
CA TYR A 58 6.30 8.03 -18.99
C TYR A 58 7.18 9.16 -18.47
N PHE A 59 7.80 9.89 -19.40
CA PHE A 59 8.54 11.10 -19.11
C PHE A 59 7.97 12.26 -19.92
N ASP A 60 8.06 13.47 -19.38
CA ASP A 60 8.06 14.65 -20.24
C ASP A 60 9.42 14.81 -20.95
N ASN A 61 9.59 15.89 -21.72
CA ASN A 61 10.82 16.10 -22.50
C ASN A 61 12.05 16.48 -21.66
N ASP A 62 11.88 16.80 -20.38
CA ASP A 62 12.96 17.31 -19.54
C ASP A 62 13.68 16.22 -18.76
N VAL A 63 13.12 15.01 -18.70
CA VAL A 63 13.78 13.86 -18.06
C VAL A 63 14.73 13.15 -19.03
N ASP A 64 15.96 12.89 -18.57
CA ASP A 64 16.91 12.06 -19.32
C ASP A 64 16.41 10.61 -19.44
N LYS A 65 16.28 10.13 -20.69
CA LYS A 65 15.74 8.80 -20.99
C LYS A 65 16.58 7.66 -20.40
N SER A 66 17.86 7.87 -20.08
CA SER A 66 18.69 6.88 -19.39
C SER A 66 18.18 6.54 -17.98
N ALA A 67 17.38 7.41 -17.35
CA ALA A 67 16.73 7.11 -16.07
C ALA A 67 15.86 5.84 -16.11
N GLN A 68 15.36 5.44 -17.28
CA GLN A 68 14.59 4.22 -17.45
C GLN A 68 15.36 2.95 -17.00
N ASP A 69 16.70 2.97 -17.07
CA ASP A 69 17.54 1.80 -16.83
C ASP A 69 17.43 1.30 -15.38
N TRP A 70 17.21 2.21 -14.43
CA TRP A 70 16.95 1.84 -13.03
C TRP A 70 15.46 1.90 -12.68
N LEU A 71 14.71 2.86 -13.22
CA LEU A 71 13.28 3.03 -12.90
C LEU A 71 12.46 1.81 -13.32
N MET A 72 12.66 1.31 -14.53
CA MET A 72 11.85 0.23 -15.07
C MET A 72 11.97 -1.08 -14.27
N PRO A 73 13.18 -1.63 -14.01
CA PRO A 73 13.29 -2.84 -13.19
C PRO A 73 12.85 -2.58 -11.74
N TYR A 74 13.15 -1.41 -11.17
CA TYR A 74 12.77 -1.07 -9.80
C TYR A 74 11.26 -1.02 -9.60
N LEU A 75 10.55 -0.20 -10.38
CA LEU A 75 9.11 -0.03 -10.32
C LEU A 75 8.36 -1.32 -10.66
N THR A 76 8.92 -2.15 -11.55
CA THR A 76 8.37 -3.47 -11.84
C THR A 76 8.40 -4.36 -10.60
N GLY A 77 9.53 -4.42 -9.89
CA GLY A 77 9.65 -5.16 -8.65
C GLY A 77 8.70 -4.63 -7.58
N LEU A 78 8.67 -3.31 -7.40
CA LEU A 78 7.85 -2.62 -6.42
C LEU A 78 6.35 -2.87 -6.65
N TRP A 79 5.84 -2.65 -7.87
CA TRP A 79 4.42 -2.83 -8.16
C TRP A 79 4.00 -4.29 -8.10
N GLN A 80 4.84 -5.22 -8.55
CA GLN A 80 4.57 -6.65 -8.37
C GLN A 80 4.51 -7.04 -6.89
N TYR A 81 5.37 -6.47 -6.05
CA TYR A 81 5.29 -6.65 -4.61
C TYR A 81 3.97 -6.08 -4.06
N ALA A 82 3.61 -4.84 -4.42
CA ALA A 82 2.35 -4.21 -4.01
C ALA A 82 1.15 -5.08 -4.39
N GLN A 83 1.06 -5.51 -5.65
CA GLN A 83 0.00 -6.38 -6.17
C GLN A 83 -0.09 -7.71 -5.40
N ARG A 84 1.04 -8.39 -5.15
CA ARG A 84 1.04 -9.68 -4.42
C ARG A 84 0.66 -9.53 -2.95
N THR A 85 1.03 -8.41 -2.32
CA THR A 85 0.86 -8.21 -0.89
C THR A 85 -0.51 -7.60 -0.57
N TYR A 86 -0.86 -6.53 -1.28
CA TYR A 86 -2.04 -5.71 -1.02
C TYR A 86 -3.19 -5.96 -2.01
N GLY A 87 -2.98 -6.65 -3.14
CA GLY A 87 -4.01 -6.94 -4.15
C GLY A 87 -4.97 -8.10 -3.82
N ASN A 88 -4.94 -8.64 -2.59
CA ASN A 88 -5.61 -9.91 -2.25
C ASN A 88 -7.06 -9.78 -1.75
N SER A 89 -7.59 -8.56 -1.59
CA SER A 89 -8.91 -8.30 -0.98
C SER A 89 -10.05 -8.10 -1.98
N GLY A 90 -9.86 -8.49 -3.26
CA GLY A 90 -10.82 -8.20 -4.33
C GLY A 90 -10.84 -6.73 -4.76
N ASN A 91 -9.83 -5.97 -4.36
CA ASN A 91 -9.59 -4.62 -4.85
C ASN A 91 -9.09 -4.61 -6.29
N LYS A 92 -8.95 -3.41 -6.87
CA LYS A 92 -8.57 -3.24 -8.28
C LYS A 92 -7.07 -3.03 -8.51
N MET A 93 -6.21 -3.31 -7.53
CA MET A 93 -4.76 -3.13 -7.66
C MET A 93 -4.15 -3.97 -8.79
N THR A 94 -4.70 -5.16 -9.02
CA THR A 94 -4.26 -6.06 -10.10
C THR A 94 -5.03 -5.87 -11.40
N ALA A 95 -5.93 -4.89 -11.47
CA ALA A 95 -6.75 -4.65 -12.66
C ALA A 95 -5.99 -3.91 -13.77
N ASP A 96 -4.88 -3.27 -13.44
CA ASP A 96 -4.09 -2.46 -14.37
C ASP A 96 -2.59 -2.42 -14.01
N ARG A 97 -1.80 -1.83 -14.89
CA ARG A 97 -0.39 -1.48 -14.66
C ARG A 97 -0.26 -0.32 -13.67
N LEU A 98 0.94 -0.15 -13.14
CA LEU A 98 1.39 1.13 -12.61
C LEU A 98 1.81 2.03 -13.78
N TYR A 99 1.20 3.20 -13.90
CA TYR A 99 1.60 4.25 -14.81
C TYR A 99 2.48 5.24 -14.04
N SER A 100 3.78 5.14 -14.22
CA SER A 100 4.75 5.99 -13.53
C SER A 100 5.15 7.14 -14.43
N ILE A 101 4.87 8.36 -13.99
CA ILE A 101 5.15 9.62 -14.67
C ILE A 101 6.24 10.34 -13.90
N HIS A 102 7.27 10.81 -14.61
CA HIS A 102 8.36 11.55 -13.99
C HIS A 102 8.59 12.89 -14.67
N HIS A 103 8.86 13.90 -13.86
CA HIS A 103 9.21 15.25 -14.27
C HIS A 103 10.55 15.67 -13.68
N GLU A 104 11.37 16.41 -14.44
CA GLU A 104 12.65 16.92 -13.96
C GLU A 104 12.64 18.45 -13.87
N GLY A 105 13.04 18.99 -12.71
CA GLY A 105 13.16 20.44 -12.49
C GLY A 105 11.83 21.21 -12.40
N LYS A 106 10.69 20.50 -12.31
CA LYS A 106 9.33 21.06 -12.20
C LYS A 106 8.41 20.12 -11.40
N TYR A 107 7.21 20.61 -11.07
CA TYR A 107 6.13 19.85 -10.40
C TYR A 107 6.61 19.05 -9.19
N SER A 108 7.32 19.72 -8.27
CA SER A 108 7.89 19.07 -7.08
C SER A 108 6.83 18.43 -6.20
N GLY A 109 7.13 17.26 -5.65
CA GLY A 109 6.19 16.42 -4.92
C GLY A 109 5.64 15.33 -5.84
N GLY A 110 4.50 14.76 -5.46
CA GLY A 110 3.80 13.83 -6.34
C GLY A 110 2.29 13.96 -6.28
N HIS A 111 1.68 13.32 -7.27
CA HIS A 111 0.25 13.35 -7.52
C HIS A 111 -0.24 11.94 -7.87
N PRO A 112 -0.63 11.15 -6.86
CA PRO A 112 -1.11 9.81 -7.09
C PRO A 112 -2.54 9.83 -7.62
N SER A 113 -2.87 8.87 -8.48
CA SER A 113 -4.25 8.59 -8.87
C SER A 113 -4.48 7.10 -9.04
N THR A 114 -5.76 6.72 -9.14
CA THR A 114 -6.16 5.32 -9.12
C THR A 114 -7.18 5.02 -10.20
N VAL A 115 -7.40 3.73 -10.44
CA VAL A 115 -8.44 3.20 -11.34
C VAL A 115 -9.89 3.57 -10.97
N TYR A 116 -10.10 4.31 -9.87
CA TYR A 116 -11.40 4.87 -9.51
C TYR A 116 -11.60 6.31 -9.99
N ASP A 117 -10.53 6.99 -10.41
CA ASP A 117 -10.57 8.41 -10.74
C ASP A 117 -10.48 8.66 -12.26
N ALA A 118 -11.46 9.42 -12.76
CA ALA A 118 -11.55 9.82 -14.17
C ALA A 118 -10.49 10.87 -14.54
N SER A 119 -9.97 11.63 -13.57
CA SER A 119 -8.99 12.68 -13.80
C SER A 119 -7.69 12.16 -14.43
N HIS A 120 -7.40 10.88 -14.24
CA HIS A 120 -6.23 10.19 -14.80
C HIS A 120 -6.61 9.02 -15.70
N ASP A 121 -7.77 9.12 -16.35
CA ASP A 121 -8.29 8.12 -17.28
C ASP A 121 -8.45 6.72 -16.66
N PHE A 122 -8.75 6.65 -15.35
CA PHE A 122 -8.94 5.42 -14.60
C PHE A 122 -7.71 4.50 -14.59
N ARG A 123 -6.52 5.06 -14.34
CA ARG A 123 -5.24 4.33 -14.23
C ARG A 123 -4.66 4.42 -12.83
N ASN A 124 -3.85 3.43 -12.43
CA ASN A 124 -3.01 3.56 -11.24
C ASN A 124 -1.80 4.44 -11.58
N VAL A 125 -1.82 5.71 -11.19
CA VAL A 125 -0.81 6.70 -11.56
C VAL A 125 0.05 7.07 -10.37
N SER A 126 1.36 7.01 -10.57
CA SER A 126 2.36 7.64 -9.72
C SER A 126 2.99 8.76 -10.55
N ASP A 127 2.57 10.01 -10.32
CA ASP A 127 3.14 11.20 -10.95
C ASP A 127 4.09 11.87 -9.96
N VAL A 128 5.36 12.05 -10.33
CA VAL A 128 6.39 12.52 -9.42
C VAL A 128 7.40 13.47 -10.07
N GLY A 129 7.61 14.62 -9.44
CA GLY A 129 8.69 15.55 -9.77
C GLY A 129 9.98 15.26 -9.01
N GLY A 130 11.11 15.34 -9.71
CA GLY A 130 12.44 15.14 -9.17
C GLY A 130 13.45 16.14 -9.69
N SER A 131 14.66 16.12 -9.12
CA SER A 131 15.74 17.03 -9.51
C SER A 131 16.65 16.48 -10.62
N ASN A 132 17.01 15.20 -10.55
CA ASN A 132 17.74 14.50 -11.60
C ASN A 132 17.43 12.98 -11.52
N TRP A 133 16.71 12.46 -12.51
CA TRP A 133 16.31 11.05 -12.51
C TRP A 133 17.40 10.10 -12.99
N THR A 134 18.55 10.55 -13.52
CA THR A 134 19.68 9.66 -13.81
C THR A 134 20.34 9.12 -12.54
N THR A 135 20.13 9.78 -11.41
CA THR A 135 20.54 9.29 -10.09
C THR A 135 19.35 8.61 -9.43
N PRO A 136 19.49 7.36 -8.94
CA PRO A 136 18.37 6.67 -8.31
C PRO A 136 17.79 7.42 -7.11
N GLN A 137 16.51 7.74 -7.19
CA GLN A 137 15.71 8.36 -6.13
C GLN A 137 14.62 7.38 -5.70
N TYR A 138 15.02 6.25 -5.12
CA TYR A 138 14.10 5.16 -4.78
C TYR A 138 12.99 5.59 -3.82
N GLU A 139 13.32 6.43 -2.83
CA GLU A 139 12.41 6.76 -1.73
C GLU A 139 11.17 7.50 -2.22
N VAL A 140 11.35 8.58 -3.00
CA VAL A 140 10.23 9.35 -3.55
C VAL A 140 9.40 8.51 -4.53
N ALA A 141 10.02 7.70 -5.39
CA ALA A 141 9.27 6.81 -6.28
C ALA A 141 8.44 5.76 -5.51
N THR A 142 8.95 5.31 -4.36
CA THR A 142 8.24 4.37 -3.48
C THR A 142 7.11 5.04 -2.73
N HIS A 143 7.35 6.26 -2.26
CA HIS A 143 6.38 7.10 -1.58
C HIS A 143 5.14 7.30 -2.47
N GLU A 144 5.33 7.80 -3.70
CA GLU A 144 4.19 8.07 -4.59
C GLU A 144 3.45 6.80 -5.02
N THR A 145 4.19 5.71 -5.28
CA THR A 145 3.55 4.40 -5.53
C THR A 145 2.77 3.92 -4.29
N GLY A 146 3.25 4.25 -3.09
CA GLY A 146 2.59 3.93 -1.83
C GLY A 146 1.22 4.57 -1.74
N HIS A 147 1.06 5.84 -2.09
CA HIS A 147 -0.27 6.49 -2.05
C HIS A 147 -1.33 5.81 -2.94
N ILE A 148 -0.92 5.19 -4.05
CA ILE A 148 -1.82 4.35 -4.84
C ILE A 148 -2.28 3.15 -4.02
N VAL A 149 -1.33 2.46 -3.35
CA VAL A 149 -1.63 1.33 -2.45
C VAL A 149 -2.59 1.77 -1.35
N GLU A 150 -2.33 2.90 -0.71
CA GLU A 150 -3.19 3.50 0.33
C GLU A 150 -4.64 3.62 -0.14
N SER A 151 -4.80 4.15 -1.36
CA SER A 151 -6.06 4.64 -1.90
C SER A 151 -6.93 3.53 -2.48
N ILE A 152 -6.38 2.31 -2.65
CA ILE A 152 -7.11 1.19 -3.26
C ILE A 152 -7.07 -0.11 -2.47
N ALA A 153 -6.12 -0.30 -1.54
CA ALA A 153 -5.92 -1.60 -0.87
C ALA A 153 -7.16 -2.07 -0.10
N ALA A 154 -7.99 -1.12 0.38
CA ALA A 154 -9.24 -1.40 1.05
C ALA A 154 -10.38 -1.85 0.12
N GLY A 155 -10.16 -1.90 -1.20
CA GLY A 155 -11.21 -2.22 -2.20
C GLY A 155 -12.19 -1.07 -2.44
N LYS A 156 -11.92 0.08 -1.84
CA LYS A 156 -12.65 1.34 -1.94
C LYS A 156 -11.64 2.45 -2.22
N HIS A 157 -12.11 3.52 -2.85
CA HIS A 157 -11.37 4.71 -3.18
C HIS A 157 -11.17 5.60 -1.94
N GLY A 158 -9.93 6.06 -1.78
CA GLY A 158 -9.49 7.01 -0.76
C GLY A 158 -8.83 6.37 0.46
N SER A 159 -8.33 7.21 1.36
CA SER A 159 -7.67 6.80 2.60
C SER A 159 -8.28 7.48 3.82
N PRO A 160 -9.15 6.77 4.58
CA PRO A 160 -9.74 7.33 5.79
C PRO A 160 -8.73 7.69 6.88
N ALA A 161 -7.52 7.14 6.83
CA ALA A 161 -6.47 7.41 7.82
C ALA A 161 -5.60 8.61 7.45
N PHE A 162 -5.73 9.17 6.24
CA PHE A 162 -4.89 10.25 5.74
C PHE A 162 -4.86 11.46 6.65
N GLY A 163 -6.01 11.87 7.21
CA GLY A 163 -6.07 13.00 8.16
C GLY A 163 -5.28 12.80 9.46
N LEU A 164 -4.87 11.57 9.78
CA LEU A 164 -4.10 11.25 10.99
C LEU A 164 -2.61 11.09 10.69
N TRP A 165 -2.26 10.37 9.63
CA TRP A 165 -0.88 10.06 9.29
C TRP A 165 -0.29 10.97 8.21
N GLY A 166 -1.11 11.86 7.63
CA GLY A 166 -0.74 12.78 6.58
C GLY A 166 -0.15 12.09 5.34
N ASP A 167 0.59 12.90 4.58
CA ASP A 167 1.34 12.47 3.41
C ASP A 167 2.34 11.34 3.75
N SER A 168 3.16 11.53 4.79
CA SER A 168 4.39 10.74 4.88
C SER A 168 4.37 9.59 5.90
N LYS A 169 3.51 9.56 6.91
CA LYS A 169 3.74 8.65 8.06
C LYS A 169 3.44 7.19 7.75
N TRP A 170 2.40 6.91 6.96
CA TRP A 170 2.24 5.54 6.45
C TRP A 170 3.27 5.21 5.36
N MET A 171 3.75 6.20 4.60
CA MET A 171 4.86 5.97 3.66
C MET A 171 6.13 5.51 4.37
N GLU A 172 6.42 6.00 5.58
CA GLU A 172 7.54 5.49 6.37
C GLU A 172 7.44 3.97 6.63
N PHE A 173 6.24 3.45 6.92
CA PHE A 173 6.00 2.01 6.99
C PHE A 173 6.23 1.33 5.65
N TYR A 174 5.59 1.84 4.59
CA TYR A 174 5.56 1.18 3.28
C TYR A 174 6.93 1.14 2.61
N ILE A 175 7.71 2.22 2.70
CA ILE A 175 9.06 2.31 2.14
C ILE A 175 9.98 1.26 2.78
N TYR A 176 9.99 1.19 4.11
CA TYR A 176 10.81 0.22 4.82
C TYR A 176 10.43 -1.24 4.47
N ASP A 177 9.13 -1.51 4.43
CA ASP A 177 8.58 -2.82 4.10
C ASP A 177 8.91 -3.23 2.65
N ALA A 178 8.71 -2.32 1.68
CA ALA A 178 9.02 -2.54 0.28
C ALA A 178 10.52 -2.78 0.06
N TYR A 179 11.40 -1.96 0.63
CA TYR A 179 12.85 -2.19 0.52
C TYR A 179 13.27 -3.52 1.10
N THR A 180 12.71 -3.91 2.24
CA THR A 180 12.97 -5.20 2.87
C THR A 180 12.50 -6.35 1.97
N ALA A 181 11.29 -6.26 1.41
CA ALA A 181 10.72 -7.29 0.54
C ALA A 181 11.45 -7.42 -0.80
N LEU A 182 12.01 -6.33 -1.33
CA LEU A 182 12.80 -6.31 -2.56
C LEU A 182 14.27 -6.71 -2.35
N GLY A 183 14.69 -6.97 -1.11
CA GLY A 183 16.08 -7.32 -0.79
C GLY A 183 17.05 -6.15 -0.90
N MET A 184 16.57 -4.91 -0.84
CA MET A 184 17.36 -3.68 -0.90
C MET A 184 17.94 -3.36 0.48
N THR A 185 18.77 -4.26 1.00
CA THR A 185 19.23 -4.22 2.40
C THR A 185 19.94 -2.92 2.78
N ALA A 186 20.72 -2.33 1.87
CA ALA A 186 21.42 -1.07 2.13
C ALA A 186 20.44 0.11 2.27
N GLN A 187 19.45 0.19 1.38
CA GLN A 187 18.40 1.22 1.41
C GLN A 187 17.46 1.04 2.61
N ALA A 188 17.08 -0.21 2.93
CA ALA A 188 16.27 -0.52 4.10
C ALA A 188 16.99 -0.13 5.40
N GLN A 189 18.29 -0.43 5.51
CA GLN A 189 19.09 -0.10 6.68
C GLN A 189 19.27 1.42 6.83
N ASP A 190 19.65 2.12 5.76
CA ASP A 190 19.76 3.59 5.78
C ASP A 190 18.44 4.26 6.18
N PHE A 191 17.33 3.82 5.57
CA PHE A 191 16.01 4.35 5.88
C PHE A 191 15.64 4.10 7.35
N TYR A 192 15.84 2.87 7.83
CA TYR A 192 15.63 2.51 9.23
C TYR A 192 16.44 3.40 10.18
N ASP A 193 17.73 3.54 9.95
CA ASP A 193 18.61 4.32 10.83
C ASP A 193 18.18 5.80 10.90
N ARG A 194 17.76 6.39 9.78
CA ARG A 194 17.21 7.76 9.74
C ARG A 194 15.90 7.86 10.51
N MET A 195 14.95 6.96 10.27
CA MET A 195 13.63 7.01 10.89
C MET A 195 13.65 6.67 12.39
N MET A 196 14.69 5.97 12.85
CA MET A 196 14.89 5.62 14.26
C MET A 196 15.65 6.71 15.04
N ALA A 197 16.29 7.65 14.35
CA ALA A 197 17.10 8.69 14.98
C ALA A 197 16.25 9.58 15.90
N ASP A 198 16.83 10.02 17.02
CA ASP A 198 16.16 10.93 17.96
C ASP A 198 15.82 12.30 17.33
N SER A 199 16.51 12.67 16.25
CA SER A 199 16.22 13.87 15.46
C SER A 199 15.05 13.73 14.49
N HIS A 200 14.58 12.50 14.22
CA HIS A 200 13.43 12.25 13.35
C HIS A 200 12.16 12.28 14.21
N THR A 201 11.64 13.48 14.41
CA THR A 201 10.46 13.77 15.24
C THR A 201 9.42 14.58 14.49
N ASP A 202 8.18 14.47 14.96
CA ASP A 202 7.03 15.26 14.52
C ASP A 202 6.37 15.98 15.69
N ASP A 203 5.65 17.05 15.36
CA ASP A 203 4.81 17.78 16.32
C ASP A 203 3.37 17.30 16.37
N PHE A 204 2.99 16.39 15.46
CA PHE A 204 1.67 15.78 15.44
C PHE A 204 1.73 14.28 15.78
N PRO A 205 0.85 13.79 16.66
CA PRO A 205 -0.23 14.52 17.32
C PRO A 205 0.19 15.28 18.59
N ARG A 206 1.47 15.21 18.96
CA ARG A 206 2.08 16.04 19.99
C ARG A 206 3.57 16.21 19.68
N ALA A 207 4.16 17.27 20.22
CA ALA A 207 5.59 17.53 20.13
C ALA A 207 6.43 16.29 20.52
N GLY A 208 7.42 15.97 19.67
CA GLY A 208 8.33 14.84 19.89
C GLY A 208 7.71 13.47 19.59
N THR A 209 6.69 13.40 18.74
CA THR A 209 6.15 12.11 18.27
C THR A 209 7.14 11.46 17.31
N HIS A 210 7.36 10.16 17.42
CA HIS A 210 8.11 9.38 16.44
C HIS A 210 7.21 8.30 15.84
N TRP A 211 6.61 8.59 14.68
CA TRP A 211 5.66 7.69 14.03
C TRP A 211 6.28 6.36 13.62
N PHE A 212 7.39 6.38 12.89
CA PHE A 212 8.06 5.14 12.53
C PHE A 212 8.55 4.37 13.77
N ARG A 213 9.41 5.00 14.58
CA ARG A 213 10.07 4.35 15.72
C ARG A 213 9.10 3.75 16.74
N ASP A 214 8.09 4.52 17.14
CA ASP A 214 7.25 4.18 18.30
C ASP A 214 5.90 3.56 17.89
N TRP A 215 5.51 3.64 16.61
CA TRP A 215 4.25 3.09 16.11
C TRP A 215 4.40 2.11 14.94
N PHE A 216 4.88 2.56 13.78
CA PHE A 216 4.85 1.73 12.57
C PHE A 216 5.88 0.60 12.56
N TYR A 217 7.09 0.84 13.08
CA TYR A 217 8.12 -0.20 13.12
C TYR A 217 7.79 -1.34 14.09
N PRO A 218 7.34 -1.10 15.34
CA PRO A 218 6.92 -2.22 16.20
C PRO A 218 5.69 -2.95 15.62
N LEU A 219 4.78 -2.24 14.94
CA LEU A 219 3.68 -2.87 14.21
C LEU A 219 4.18 -3.83 13.12
N TRP A 220 5.10 -3.35 12.29
CA TRP A 220 5.74 -4.15 11.25
C TRP A 220 6.46 -5.36 11.87
N ARG A 221 7.30 -5.13 12.87
CA ARG A 221 8.15 -6.16 13.50
C ARG A 221 7.35 -7.25 14.19
N ASP A 222 6.32 -6.88 14.94
CA ASP A 222 5.67 -7.80 15.89
C ASP A 222 4.34 -8.36 15.37
N HIS A 223 3.74 -7.78 14.32
CA HIS A 223 2.40 -8.12 13.86
C HIS A 223 2.33 -8.60 12.40
N GLY A 224 3.42 -9.17 11.90
CA GLY A 224 3.47 -9.86 10.60
C GLY A 224 3.82 -8.95 9.43
N HIS A 225 4.67 -7.95 9.65
CA HIS A 225 5.24 -7.07 8.62
C HIS A 225 4.11 -6.39 7.83
N ALA A 226 4.16 -6.39 6.50
CA ALA A 226 3.11 -5.89 5.62
C ALA A 226 1.68 -6.35 5.98
N GLN A 227 1.55 -7.57 6.53
CA GLN A 227 0.24 -8.20 6.72
C GLN A 227 -0.63 -7.48 7.76
N VAL A 228 -0.03 -6.73 8.71
CA VAL A 228 -0.84 -5.89 9.60
C VAL A 228 -1.58 -4.81 8.82
N MET A 229 -0.92 -4.19 7.83
CA MET A 229 -1.55 -3.18 6.98
C MET A 229 -2.54 -3.80 5.99
N VAL A 230 -2.24 -4.99 5.43
CA VAL A 230 -3.19 -5.73 4.59
C VAL A 230 -4.50 -6.00 5.35
N ARG A 231 -4.41 -6.45 6.61
CA ARG A 231 -5.59 -6.67 7.44
C ARG A 231 -6.29 -5.36 7.82
N PHE A 232 -5.54 -4.31 8.15
CA PHE A 232 -6.11 -2.98 8.43
C PHE A 232 -6.95 -2.46 7.26
N PHE A 233 -6.40 -2.47 6.04
CA PHE A 233 -7.14 -2.06 4.84
C PHE A 233 -8.35 -2.97 4.57
N GLY A 234 -8.21 -4.28 4.78
CA GLY A 234 -9.33 -5.22 4.69
C GLY A 234 -10.47 -4.87 5.66
N LEU A 235 -10.15 -4.54 6.91
CA LEU A 235 -11.14 -4.11 7.92
C LEU A 235 -11.80 -2.79 7.50
N LEU A 236 -11.06 -1.82 6.99
CA LEU A 236 -11.64 -0.57 6.46
C LEU A 236 -12.62 -0.86 5.32
N GLY A 237 -12.22 -1.68 4.35
CA GLY A 237 -13.06 -2.09 3.25
C GLY A 237 -14.36 -2.76 3.71
N GLN A 238 -14.25 -3.62 4.71
CA GLN A 238 -15.38 -4.40 5.22
C GLN A 238 -16.34 -3.58 6.10
N TYR A 239 -15.82 -2.75 7.00
CA TYR A 239 -16.62 -2.17 8.09
C TYR A 239 -16.78 -0.66 8.00
N PHE A 240 -15.83 0.06 7.41
CA PHE A 240 -15.84 1.51 7.49
C PHE A 240 -16.84 2.15 6.49
N PRO A 241 -17.54 3.23 6.87
CA PRO A 241 -18.62 3.81 6.05
C PRO A 241 -18.18 4.21 4.64
N SER A 242 -18.99 3.84 3.65
CA SER A 242 -18.75 4.13 2.24
C SER A 242 -20.04 4.35 1.47
N ASN A 243 -19.98 5.13 0.39
CA ASN A 243 -21.04 5.30 -0.58
C ASN A 243 -20.55 4.81 -1.95
N GLY A 244 -21.03 3.65 -2.38
CA GLY A 244 -20.49 2.99 -3.56
C GLY A 244 -19.03 2.61 -3.35
N THR A 245 -18.15 3.14 -4.18
CA THR A 245 -16.70 2.89 -4.13
C THR A 245 -15.96 3.81 -3.16
N ASP A 246 -16.57 4.86 -2.65
CA ASP A 246 -15.85 5.93 -1.95
C ASP A 246 -16.12 5.88 -0.45
N PHE A 247 -15.08 6.06 0.36
CA PHE A 247 -15.27 6.30 1.80
C PHE A 247 -15.98 7.64 2.04
N THR A 248 -16.87 7.69 3.04
CA THR A 248 -17.70 8.90 3.26
C THR A 248 -17.09 9.92 4.21
N ARG A 249 -16.03 9.56 4.94
CA ARG A 249 -15.38 10.41 5.95
C ARG A 249 -14.01 9.84 6.34
N ASP A 250 -13.27 10.59 7.16
CA ASP A 250 -12.02 10.15 7.78
C ASP A 250 -12.24 9.43 9.12
N LEU A 251 -11.20 8.71 9.56
CA LEU A 251 -11.07 8.10 10.87
C LEU A 251 -10.75 9.16 11.92
N ASN A 252 -11.32 9.00 13.11
CA ASN A 252 -10.77 9.62 14.31
C ASN A 252 -9.72 8.70 14.99
N TRP A 253 -9.05 9.20 16.03
CA TRP A 253 -8.00 8.46 16.74
C TRP A 253 -8.49 7.16 17.38
N GLY A 254 -9.69 7.17 17.94
CA GLY A 254 -10.28 5.98 18.55
C GLY A 254 -10.57 4.89 17.53
N GLU A 255 -11.14 5.25 16.38
CA GLU A 255 -11.38 4.33 15.27
C GLU A 255 -10.06 3.80 14.69
N PHE A 256 -9.08 4.68 14.45
CA PHE A 256 -7.77 4.28 13.97
C PHE A 256 -7.13 3.20 14.86
N VAL A 257 -7.07 3.42 16.17
CA VAL A 257 -6.49 2.44 17.10
C VAL A 257 -7.36 1.19 17.23
N HIS A 258 -8.69 1.31 17.15
CA HIS A 258 -9.59 0.15 17.17
C HIS A 258 -9.39 -0.77 15.96
N PHE A 259 -9.33 -0.19 14.74
CA PHE A 259 -9.09 -0.94 13.51
C PHE A 259 -7.68 -1.52 13.46
N MET A 260 -6.67 -0.75 13.87
CA MET A 260 -5.29 -1.27 13.97
C MET A 260 -5.19 -2.39 15.00
N SER A 261 -5.94 -2.32 16.12
CA SER A 261 -5.99 -3.40 17.11
C SER A 261 -6.59 -4.68 16.53
N GLY A 262 -7.68 -4.56 15.76
CA GLY A 262 -8.24 -5.69 15.02
C GLY A 262 -7.27 -6.27 14.00
N ALA A 263 -6.53 -5.42 13.30
CA ALA A 263 -5.52 -5.85 12.34
C ALA A 263 -4.31 -6.54 13.01
N ALA A 264 -3.90 -6.06 14.19
CA ALA A 264 -2.82 -6.65 14.98
C ALA A 264 -3.25 -7.90 15.77
N GLY A 265 -4.56 -8.09 15.96
CA GLY A 265 -5.14 -9.15 16.79
C GLY A 265 -5.02 -8.88 18.30
N VAL A 266 -4.47 -7.74 18.71
CA VAL A 266 -4.25 -7.36 20.11
C VAL A 266 -4.69 -5.92 20.34
N ASN A 267 -5.07 -5.57 21.57
CA ASN A 267 -5.37 -4.18 21.92
C ASN A 267 -4.11 -3.30 21.87
N LEU A 268 -4.04 -2.41 20.87
CA LEU A 268 -2.91 -1.49 20.66
C LEU A 268 -3.04 -0.17 21.42
N LYS A 269 -4.13 0.06 22.17
CA LYS A 269 -4.28 1.29 22.96
C LYS A 269 -3.07 1.58 23.87
N PRO A 270 -2.43 0.61 24.57
CA PRO A 270 -1.23 0.87 25.36
C PRO A 270 -0.07 1.41 24.52
N MET A 271 0.16 0.83 23.33
CA MET A 271 1.19 1.27 22.40
C MET A 271 0.88 2.66 21.84
N ALA A 272 -0.38 2.91 21.46
CA ALA A 272 -0.82 4.23 20.99
C ALA A 272 -0.70 5.29 22.10
N THR A 273 -0.95 4.91 23.36
CA THR A 273 -0.75 5.79 24.51
C THR A 273 0.71 6.18 24.68
N ALA A 274 1.63 5.22 24.54
CA ALA A 274 3.06 5.48 24.64
C ALA A 274 3.54 6.39 23.49
N ALA A 275 3.19 6.07 22.24
CA ALA A 275 3.61 6.83 21.07
C ALA A 275 2.98 8.23 21.03
N PHE A 276 1.65 8.32 21.14
CA PHE A 276 0.88 9.50 20.77
C PHE A 276 0.25 10.26 21.94
N GLY A 277 0.33 9.71 23.15
CA GLY A 277 -0.50 10.13 24.27
C GLY A 277 -1.96 9.70 24.13
N TRP A 278 -2.72 9.76 25.22
CA TRP A 278 -4.11 9.29 25.24
C TRP A 278 -5.05 10.18 26.08
N PRO A 279 -5.40 11.38 25.59
CA PRO A 279 -6.38 12.24 26.25
C PRO A 279 -7.79 11.62 26.28
N ALA A 280 -8.66 12.19 27.13
CA ALA A 280 -9.98 11.65 27.43
C ALA A 280 -10.92 11.59 26.20
N ASP A 281 -10.77 12.51 25.25
CA ASP A 281 -11.52 12.50 23.99
C ASP A 281 -11.18 11.29 23.12
N ARG A 282 -9.91 10.86 23.05
CA ARG A 282 -9.52 9.62 22.37
C ARG A 282 -10.07 8.37 23.05
N ASP A 283 -10.16 8.40 24.37
CA ASP A 283 -10.77 7.31 25.13
C ASP A 283 -12.26 7.15 24.82
N ALA A 284 -12.98 8.27 24.76
CA ALA A 284 -14.38 8.31 24.35
C ALA A 284 -14.55 7.82 22.90
N GLN A 285 -13.72 8.30 21.97
CA GLN A 285 -13.72 7.84 20.58
C GLN A 285 -13.45 6.34 20.45
N PHE A 286 -12.48 5.80 21.19
CA PHE A 286 -12.13 4.37 21.13
C PHE A 286 -13.24 3.49 21.71
N THR A 287 -13.87 3.93 22.80
CA THR A 287 -15.04 3.25 23.36
C THR A 287 -16.21 3.25 22.38
N GLN A 288 -16.46 4.39 21.72
CA GLN A 288 -17.50 4.51 20.70
C GLN A 288 -17.18 3.64 19.48
N ALA A 289 -15.93 3.63 19.00
CA ALA A 289 -15.52 2.80 17.86
C ALA A 289 -15.76 1.31 18.11
N ARG A 290 -15.49 0.81 19.34
CA ARG A 290 -15.81 -0.58 19.71
C ARG A 290 -17.30 -0.89 19.70
N ALA A 291 -18.14 0.09 19.99
CA ALA A 291 -19.59 -0.05 19.96
C ALA A 291 -20.14 0.02 18.52
N ASP A 292 -19.57 0.90 17.69
CA ASP A 292 -19.99 1.10 16.30
C ASP A 292 -19.49 -0.02 15.37
N PHE A 293 -18.33 -0.62 15.67
CA PHE A 293 -17.70 -1.68 14.86
C PHE A 293 -17.47 -2.98 15.66
N PRO A 294 -18.51 -3.59 16.27
CA PRO A 294 -18.35 -4.72 17.19
C PRO A 294 -17.85 -6.01 16.51
N GLY A 295 -17.87 -6.07 15.18
CA GLY A 295 -17.31 -7.19 14.40
C GLY A 295 -15.78 -7.22 14.36
N ILE A 296 -15.11 -6.12 14.75
CA ILE A 296 -13.66 -6.05 14.85
C ILE A 296 -13.24 -6.52 16.25
N THR A 297 -12.55 -7.67 16.31
CA THR A 297 -12.20 -8.34 17.57
C THR A 297 -10.69 -8.48 17.74
N TYR A 298 -10.23 -8.44 18.99
CA TYR A 298 -8.83 -8.58 19.39
C TYR A 298 -8.78 -8.88 20.90
N SER A 299 -7.65 -9.45 21.35
CA SER A 299 -7.39 -9.75 22.76
C SER A 299 -6.80 -8.58 23.53
#